data_AF-A0A7V8Y014-F1
#
_entry.id   AF-A0A7V8Y014-F1
#
_cell.length_a   1.000
_cell.length_b   1.000
_cell.length_c   1.000
_cell.angle_alpha   90.00
_cell.angle_beta   90.00
_cell.angle_gamma   90.00
#
_symmetry.space_group_name_H-M   'P 1'
#
loop_
_entity.id
_entity.type
_entity.pdbx_description
1 polymer ?
#
loop_
_entity_poly.entity_id
_entity_poly.type
_entity_poly.pdbx_seq_one_letter_code
_entity_poly.pdbx_strand_id
1 'polypeptide(L)' 'MQQGSLTRIDDDCRAVVYAAGQSLVEPSGSRHVHIGRNLGTEPAELYVTYVNPIGSPLSVDAADPGCGERRDAQRPDHS' A
#
# COMPACT_ATOMS: atom_id res chain seq x y z
N MET A 1 3.22 -12.24 0.13
CA MET A 1 2.77 -12.17 -1.27
C MET A 1 2.61 -13.59 -1.81
N GLN A 2 1.39 -13.99 -2.13
CA GLN A 2 1.10 -15.30 -2.73
C GLN A 2 1.33 -15.28 -4.26
N GLN A 3 0.89 -14.22 -4.93
CA GLN A 3 1.06 -14.01 -6.37
C GLN A 3 1.37 -12.52 -6.65
N GLY A 4 2.04 -12.25 -7.77
CA GLY A 4 2.27 -10.89 -8.26
C GLY A 4 3.24 -10.11 -7.37
N SER A 5 2.98 -8.80 -7.24
CA SER A 5 3.81 -7.91 -6.41
C SER A 5 3.00 -6.80 -5.76
N LEU A 6 3.48 -6.30 -4.62
CA LEU A 6 2.99 -5.10 -3.98
C LEU A 6 4.11 -4.05 -3.93
N THR A 7 3.83 -2.84 -4.42
CA THR A 7 4.66 -1.66 -4.16
C THR A 7 4.10 -0.95 -2.94
N ARG A 8 4.86 -0.93 -1.84
CA ARG A 8 4.55 -0.12 -0.67
C ARG A 8 5.27 1.22 -0.79
N ILE A 9 4.54 2.32 -0.60
CA ILE A 9 5.05 3.68 -0.61
C ILE A 9 4.85 4.25 0.78
N ASP A 10 5.93 4.51 1.49
CA ASP A 10 5.91 5.04 2.87
C ASP A 10 5.65 6.57 2.86
N ASP A 11 5.44 7.17 4.03
CA ASP A 11 5.08 8.59 4.20
C ASP A 11 6.17 9.59 3.77
N ASP A 12 7.40 9.13 3.62
CA ASP A 12 8.54 9.85 3.05
C ASP A 12 8.70 9.65 1.52
N CYS A 13 7.68 9.06 0.91
CA CYS A 13 7.59 8.69 -0.51
C CYS A 13 8.66 7.71 -1.01
N ARG A 14 9.32 6.97 -0.10
CA ARG A 14 10.15 5.82 -0.49
C ARG A 14 9.27 4.64 -0.89
N ALA A 15 9.64 4.00 -1.99
CA ALA A 15 8.94 2.84 -2.52
C ALA A 15 9.76 1.55 -2.32
N VAL A 16 9.10 0.49 -1.86
CA VAL A 16 9.66 -0.85 -1.72
C VAL A 16 8.73 -1.83 -2.43
N VAL A 17 9.30 -2.72 -3.24
CA VAL A 17 8.55 -3.77 -3.95
C VAL A 17 8.72 -5.09 -3.22
N TYR A 18 7.59 -5.76 -2.97
CA TYR A 18 7.52 -7.13 -2.46
C TYR A 18 6.98 -8.04 -3.55
N ALA A 19 7.80 -8.98 -4.02
CA ALA A 19 7.43 -9.99 -5.00
C ALA A 19 6.80 -11.23 -4.37
N ALA A 20 6.18 -12.09 -5.17
CA ALA A 20 5.68 -13.40 -4.75
C ALA A 20 6.72 -14.19 -3.94
N GLY A 21 6.27 -14.82 -2.86
CA GLY A 21 7.13 -15.51 -1.89
C GLY A 21 7.74 -14.61 -0.80
N GLN A 22 7.73 -13.29 -0.96
CA GLN A 22 8.18 -12.36 0.09
C GLN A 22 7.07 -12.03 1.08
N SER A 23 7.47 -11.73 2.32
CA SER A 23 6.60 -11.28 3.41
C SER A 23 6.92 -9.84 3.77
N LEU A 24 5.92 -9.15 4.30
CA LEU A 24 6.04 -7.79 4.82
C LEU A 24 5.28 -7.67 6.14
N VAL A 25 5.70 -6.73 6.98
CA VAL A 25 5.06 -6.41 8.25
C VAL A 25 4.66 -4.94 8.23
N GLU A 26 3.42 -4.66 8.64
CA GLU A 26 2.83 -3.32 8.71
C GLU A 26 2.49 -3.02 10.17
N PRO A 27 3.39 -2.31 10.90
CA PRO A 27 3.11 -1.90 12.26
C PRO A 27 1.95 -0.91 12.32
N SER A 28 1.12 -1.02 13.35
CA SER A 28 0.02 -0.06 13.58
C SER A 28 0.53 1.29 14.10
N GLY A 29 -0.18 2.37 13.78
CA GLY A 29 0.06 3.70 14.34
C GLY A 29 0.34 4.77 13.27
N SER A 30 0.19 6.03 13.65
CA SER A 30 0.24 7.17 12.72
C SER A 30 1.60 7.43 12.08
N ARG A 31 2.68 6.80 12.57
CA ARG A 31 4.03 6.86 11.97
C ARG A 31 4.27 5.81 10.88
N HIS A 32 3.25 5.02 10.55
CA HIS A 32 3.35 3.90 9.62
C HIS A 32 2.32 4.01 8.49
N VAL A 33 1.83 5.23 8.23
CA VAL A 33 0.94 5.49 7.09
C VAL A 33 1.70 5.19 5.81
N HIS A 34 1.08 4.42 4.92
CA HIS A 34 1.66 4.02 3.63
C HIS A 34 0.56 3.74 2.61
N ILE A 35 0.95 3.67 1.34
CA ILE A 35 0.08 3.26 0.23
C ILE A 35 0.59 1.93 -0.33
N GLY A 36 -0.28 0.92 -0.38
CA GLY A 36 -0.04 -0.32 -1.11
C GLY A 36 -0.61 -0.25 -2.52
N ARG A 37 0.22 -0.40 -3.56
CA ARG A 37 -0.21 -0.39 -4.97
C ARG A 37 0.26 -1.66 -5.69
N ASN A 38 -0.63 -2.27 -6.47
CA ASN A 38 -0.22 -3.19 -7.52
C ASN A 38 0.14 -2.38 -8.78
N LEU A 39 1.45 -2.25 -9.06
CA LEU A 39 1.97 -1.59 -10.27
C LEU A 39 2.46 -2.60 -11.31
N GLY A 40 2.37 -3.90 -11.02
CA GLY A 40 2.74 -4.97 -11.93
C GLY A 40 1.63 -5.26 -12.95
N THR A 41 1.92 -6.18 -13.87
CA THR A 41 0.97 -6.65 -14.89
C THR A 41 0.10 -7.80 -14.40
N GLU A 42 0.51 -8.48 -13.33
CA GLU A 42 -0.19 -9.62 -12.74
C GLU A 42 -1.05 -9.20 -11.55
N PRO A 43 -2.13 -9.93 -11.23
CA PRO A 43 -2.86 -9.74 -9.98
C PRO A 43 -1.93 -9.87 -8.76
N ALA A 44 -2.11 -8.98 -7.78
CA ALA A 44 -1.46 -9.08 -6.49
C ALA A 44 -2.36 -9.85 -5.53
N GLU A 45 -1.94 -11.05 -5.13
CA GLU A 45 -2.64 -11.85 -4.13
C GLU A 45 -1.85 -11.86 -2.82
N LEU A 46 -2.52 -11.49 -1.72
CA LEU A 46 -1.95 -11.46 -0.39
C LEU A 46 -2.73 -12.40 0.53
N TYR A 47 -1.98 -13.21 1.29
CA TYR A 47 -2.49 -13.77 2.53
C TYR A 47 -2.10 -12.85 3.67
N VAL A 48 -3.11 -12.35 4.38
CA VAL A 48 -2.94 -11.37 5.45
C VAL A 48 -3.35 -12.02 6.76
N THR A 49 -2.49 -11.88 7.77
CA THR A 49 -2.79 -12.25 9.16
C THR A 49 -2.79 -10.98 10.00
N TYR A 50 -3.91 -10.71 10.66
CA TYR A 50 -4.03 -9.57 11.56
C TYR A 50 -3.77 -10.00 13.00
N VAL A 51 -2.79 -9.36 13.64
CA VAL A 51 -2.61 -9.42 15.10
C VAL A 51 -3.36 -8.22 15.68
N ASN A 52 -4.66 -8.40 15.94
CA ASN A 52 -5.54 -7.31 16.39
C ASN A 52 -5.88 -7.46 17.89
N PRO A 53 -5.49 -6.50 18.76
CA PRO A 53 -5.91 -6.48 20.15
C PRO A 53 -7.44 -6.43 20.31
N ILE A 54 -7.95 -7.00 21.40
CA ILE A 54 -9.39 -6.99 21.68
C ILE A 54 -9.89 -5.55 21.82
N GLY A 55 -10.95 -5.22 21.10
CA GLY A 55 -11.58 -3.89 21.11
C GLY A 55 -10.92 -2.87 20.19
N SER A 56 -9.81 -3.20 19.54
CA SER A 56 -9.17 -2.32 18.54
C SER A 56 -9.86 -2.45 17.16
N PRO A 57 -9.99 -1.34 16.42
CA PRO A 57 -10.47 -1.41 15.04
C PRO A 57 -9.45 -2.15 14.18
N LEU A 58 -9.93 -2.88 13.17
CA LEU A 58 -9.06 -3.61 12.23
C LEU A 58 -8.25 -2.66 11.33
N SER A 59 -8.81 -1.49 11.04
CA SER A 59 -8.21 -0.44 10.24
C SER A 59 -8.63 0.93 10.79
N VAL A 60 -7.76 1.92 10.62
CA VAL A 60 -8.04 3.33 10.95
C VAL A 60 -7.74 4.14 9.70
N ASP A 61 -8.72 4.90 9.22
CA ASP A 61 -8.52 5.79 8.08
C ASP A 61 -7.45 6.84 8.41
N ALA A 62 -6.55 7.06 7.47
CA ALA A 62 -5.49 8.06 7.55
C ALA A 62 -5.56 8.99 6.33
N ALA A 63 -5.04 10.21 6.47
CA ALA A 63 -4.86 11.09 5.33
C ALA A 63 -3.86 10.47 4.34
N ASP A 64 -4.06 10.74 3.04
CA ASP A 64 -3.09 10.41 2.01
C ASP A 64 -1.73 11.04 2.37
N PRO A 65 -0.61 10.27 2.41
CA PRO A 65 0.72 10.82 2.66
C PRO A 65 1.19 11.82 1.59
N GLY A 66 0.45 12.00 0.50
CA GLY A 66 0.76 12.97 -0.55
C GLY A 66 1.78 12.46 -1.57
N CYS A 67 2.01 11.15 -1.60
CA CYS A 67 2.97 10.49 -2.49
C CYS A 67 2.33 10.02 -3.81
N GLY A 68 1.12 10.52 -4.13
CA GLY A 68 0.36 10.22 -5.35
C GLY A 68 0.73 11.11 -6.55
N GLU A 69 1.16 10.45 -7.64
CA GLU A 69 1.45 10.93 -9.01
C GLU A 69 2.81 11.63 -9.27
N ARG A 70 3.70 10.91 -9.98
CA ARG A 70 4.41 11.59 -11.09
C ARG A 70 3.34 12.00 -12.08
N ARG A 71 3.28 13.29 -12.40
CA ARG A 71 2.40 13.91 -13.40
C ARG A 71 2.63 13.32 -14.79
N ASP A 72 2.02 12.18 -15.11
CA ASP A 72 1.88 11.70 -16.50
C ASP A 72 0.43 11.31 -16.85
N ALA A 73 -0.53 11.54 -15.95
CA ALA A 73 -1.94 11.27 -16.18
C ALA A 73 -2.83 12.50 -15.86
N GLN A 74 -2.45 13.69 -16.33
CA GLN A 74 -3.45 14.71 -16.65
C GLN A 74 -4.24 14.19 -17.87
N ARG A 75 -5.27 13.39 -17.60
CA ARG A 75 -6.31 13.13 -18.58
C ARG A 75 -6.89 14.51 -18.98
N PRO A 76 -6.95 14.88 -20.27
CA PRO A 76 -7.55 16.14 -20.66
C PRO A 76 -9.02 16.11 -20.33
N ASP A 77 -9.49 17.22 -19.78
CA ASP A 77 -10.88 17.53 -19.49
C ASP A 77 -11.71 17.30 -20.76
N HIS A 78 -12.68 16.39 -20.70
CA HIS A 78 -13.65 16.27 -21.79
C HIS A 78 -14.72 17.33 -21.57
N SER A 79 -14.71 18.32 -22.48
CA SER A 79 -15.74 19.34 -22.65
C SER A 79 -17.14 18.78 -22.81
#